data_AF-A0A3E0MBT2-F1
#
_entry.id   AF-A0A3E0MBT2-F1
#
_cell.length_a   1.000
_cell.length_b   1.000
_cell.length_c   1.000
_cell.angle_alpha   90.00
_cell.angle_beta   90.00
_cell.angle_gamma   90.00
#
_symmetry.space_group_name_H-M   'P 1'
#
loop_
_entity.id
_entity.type
_entity.pdbx_description
1 polymer ?
#
loop_
_entity_poly.entity_id
_entity_poly.type
_entity_poly.pdbx_seq_one_letter_code
_entity_poly.pdbx_strand_id
1 'polypeptide(L)' 'MTVKELIQTAIDNLPEEQLDELYQLIKNFTASKNNLLEEKTSLFKRRFPVENMVGKAKILGDIVSPIVDEEDWECLK' A
#
# COMPACT_ATOMS: atom_id res chain seq x y z
N MET A 1 11.08 23.03 25.09
CA MET A 1 11.49 23.21 23.70
C MET A 1 10.93 22.05 22.89
N THR A 2 9.90 22.31 22.08
CA THR A 2 9.39 21.33 21.12
C THR A 2 10.29 21.27 19.89
N VAL A 3 10.27 20.17 19.14
CA VAL A 3 11.02 20.05 17.88
C VAL A 3 10.65 21.17 16.90
N LYS A 4 9.37 21.57 16.90
CA LYS A 4 8.87 22.68 16.09
C LYS A 4 9.53 24.02 16.44
N GLU A 5 9.67 24.31 17.73
CA GLU A 5 10.34 25.54 18.20
C GLU A 5 11.81 25.58 17.76
N LEU A 6 12.53 24.46 17.89
CA LEU A 6 13.94 24.38 17.48
C LEU A 6 14.11 24.63 15.98
N ILE A 7 13.25 24.02 15.16
CA ILE A 7 13.27 24.21 13.70
C ILE A 7 12.95 25.66 13.34
N GLN A 8 11.94 26.27 13.98
CA GLN A 8 11.58 27.66 13.71
C GLN A 8 12.75 28.59 14.03
N THR A 9 13.38 28.43 15.19
CA THR A 9 14.54 29.24 15.57
C THR A 9 15.73 29.04 14.62
N ALA A 10 15.92 27.85 14.06
CA ALA A 10 16.99 27.61 13.10
C ALA A 10 16.72 28.27 11.73
N ILE A 11 15.46 28.27 11.28
CA ILE A 11 15.03 28.91 10.03
C ILE A 11 15.17 30.43 10.13
N ASP A 12 14.74 31.03 11.24
CA ASP A 12 14.75 32.48 11.43
C ASP A 12 16.18 33.08 11.44
N ASN A 13 17.20 32.25 11.68
CA ASN A 13 18.62 32.64 11.71
C ASN A 13 19.38 32.32 10.40
N LEU A 14 18.69 31.83 9.36
CA LEU A 14 19.31 31.34 8.12
C LEU A 14 19.26 32.42 7.01
N PRO A 15 20.36 32.64 6.25
CA PRO A 15 20.34 33.55 5.10
C PRO A 15 19.46 33.03 3.95
N GLU A 16 18.90 33.96 3.15
CA GLU A 16 17.92 33.63 2.09
C GLU A 16 18.45 32.63 1.05
N GLU A 17 19.74 32.67 0.74
CA GLU A 17 20.37 31.75 -0.23
C GLU A 17 20.32 30.29 0.25
N GLN A 18 20.60 30.05 1.53
CA GLN A 18 20.50 28.71 2.13
C GLN A 18 19.04 28.27 2.32
N LEU A 19 18.11 29.24 2.44
CA LEU A 19 16.68 28.94 2.53
C LEU A 19 16.13 28.40 1.21
N ASP A 20 16.59 28.91 0.06
CA ASP A 20 16.20 28.38 -1.25
C ASP A 20 16.76 26.97 -1.48
N GLU A 21 18.04 26.73 -1.16
CA GLU A 21 18.64 25.39 -1.23
C GLU A 21 17.87 24.37 -0.37
N LEU A 22 17.51 24.76 0.85
CA LEU A 22 16.74 23.94 1.77
C LEU A 22 15.32 23.68 1.22
N TYR A 23 14.68 24.67 0.61
CA TYR A 23 13.38 24.50 -0.04
C TYR A 23 13.46 23.51 -1.20
N GLN A 24 14.46 23.63 -2.07
CA GLN A 24 14.66 22.68 -3.18
C GLN A 24 14.90 21.26 -2.69
N LEU A 25 15.71 21.10 -1.63
CA LEU A 25 15.97 19.79 -1.03
C LEU A 25 14.68 19.13 -0.52
N ILE A 26 13.86 19.87 0.23
CA ILE A 26 12.58 19.37 0.77
C ILE A 26 11.61 19.03 -0.38
N LYS A 27 11.57 19.87 -1.41
CA LYS A 27 10.72 19.65 -2.59
C LYS A 27 11.10 18.35 -3.31
N ASN A 28 12.39 18.13 -3.56
CA ASN A 28 12.90 16.93 -4.21
C ASN A 28 12.66 15.67 -3.37
N PHE A 29 12.91 15.76 -2.06
CA PHE A 29 12.64 14.67 -1.13
C PHE A 29 11.15 14.29 -1.11
N THR A 30 10.26 15.28 -1.06
CA THR A 30 8.81 15.06 -1.07
C THR A 30 8.34 14.45 -2.38
N ALA A 31 8.82 14.94 -3.53
CA ALA A 31 8.51 14.36 -4.83
C ALA A 31 8.95 12.89 -4.93
N SER A 32 10.18 12.58 -4.50
CA SER A 32 10.72 11.22 -4.48
C SER A 32 9.88 10.28 -3.60
N LYS A 33 9.51 10.72 -2.40
CA LYS A 33 8.65 9.95 -1.48
C LYS A 33 7.29 9.64 -2.09
N ASN A 34 6.68 10.60 -2.80
CA ASN A 34 5.38 10.42 -3.43
C ASN A 34 5.44 9.41 -4.59
N ASN A 35 6.48 9.47 -5.42
CA ASN A 35 6.71 8.48 -6.49
C ASN A 35 6.82 7.04 -5.94
N LEU A 36 7.58 6.87 -4.85
CA LEU A 36 7.70 5.56 -4.16
C LEU A 36 6.36 5.05 -3.61
N LEU A 37 5.47 5.97 -3.21
CA LEU A 37 4.15 5.63 -2.68
C LEU A 37 3.19 5.24 -3.81
N GLU A 38 3.25 5.93 -4.95
CA GLU A 38 2.50 5.56 -6.15
C GLU A 38 2.89 4.18 -6.67
N GLU A 39 4.19 3.87 -6.77
CA GLU A 39 4.65 2.53 -7.16
C GLU A 39 4.07 1.43 -6.26
N LYS A 40 4.06 1.64 -4.93
CA LYS A 40 3.48 0.68 -3.99
C LYS A 40 1.97 0.49 -4.16
N THR A 41 1.23 1.53 -4.49
CA THR A 41 -0.22 1.44 -4.71
C THR A 41 -0.59 0.75 -6.03
N SER A 42 0.30 0.79 -7.03
CA SER A 42 0.07 0.17 -8.34
C SER A 42 0.15 -1.38 -8.32
N LEU A 43 0.82 -1.96 -7.31
CA LEU A 43 1.08 -3.41 -7.23
C LEU A 43 -0.16 -4.25 -6.87
N PHE A 44 -1.21 -3.63 -6.32
CA PHE A 44 -2.41 -4.33 -5.86
C PHE A 44 -3.66 -3.93 -6.65
N LYS A 45 -3.58 -3.96 -7.98
CA LYS A 45 -4.80 -3.89 -8.80
C LYS A 45 -5.48 -5.26 -8.77
N ARG A 46 -6.64 -5.36 -8.09
CA ARG A 46 -7.49 -6.56 -8.17
C ARG A 46 -7.77 -6.84 -9.65
N ARG A 47 -7.36 -8.01 -10.13
CA ARG A 47 -7.66 -8.45 -11.49
C ARG A 47 -8.99 -9.19 -11.46
N PHE A 48 -9.91 -8.77 -12.31
CA PHE A 48 -11.10 -9.55 -12.59
C PHE A 48 -10.76 -10.61 -13.63
N PRO A 49 -11.36 -11.81 -13.53
CA PRO A 49 -11.25 -12.78 -14.60
C PRO A 49 -11.81 -12.20 -15.90
N VAL A 50 -11.18 -12.56 -17.01
CA VAL A 50 -11.64 -12.20 -18.36
C VAL A 50 -13.03 -12.81 -18.62
N GLU A 51 -13.86 -12.14 -19.42
CA GLU A 51 -15.28 -12.52 -19.64
C GLU A 51 -15.44 -13.97 -20.10
N ASN A 52 -14.51 -14.46 -20.93
CA ASN A 52 -14.53 -15.83 -21.43
C ASN A 52 -14.20 -16.90 -20.37
N MET A 53 -13.84 -16.50 -19.14
CA MET A 53 -13.57 -17.38 -17.99
C MET A 53 -14.69 -17.39 -16.94
N VAL A 54 -15.73 -16.57 -17.10
CA VAL A 54 -16.90 -16.58 -16.20
C VAL A 54 -17.53 -17.97 -16.19
N GLY A 55 -17.68 -18.55 -14.99
CA GLY A 55 -18.27 -19.88 -14.79
C GLY A 55 -17.44 -21.08 -15.27
N LYS A 56 -16.21 -20.85 -15.78
CA LYS A 56 -15.31 -21.91 -16.26
C LYS A 56 -14.19 -22.24 -15.28
N ALA A 57 -13.93 -21.36 -14.31
CA ALA A 57 -12.97 -21.61 -13.26
C ALA A 57 -13.52 -22.70 -12.32
N LYS A 58 -12.71 -23.74 -12.09
CA LYS A 58 -12.95 -24.74 -11.05
C LYS A 58 -11.99 -24.48 -9.91
N ILE A 59 -12.48 -24.52 -8.68
CA ILE A 59 -11.61 -24.49 -7.49
C ILE A 59 -11.17 -25.91 -7.13
N LEU A 60 -10.14 -26.04 -6.30
CA LEU A 60 -9.69 -27.36 -5.82
C LEU A 60 -10.83 -28.15 -5.17
N GLY A 61 -11.72 -27.48 -4.42
CA GLY A 61 -12.91 -28.09 -3.84
C GLY A 61 -13.91 -28.67 -4.84
N ASP A 62 -13.93 -28.19 -6.09
CA ASP A 62 -14.77 -28.78 -7.14
C ASP A 62 -14.14 -30.03 -7.76
N ILE A 63 -12.84 -30.24 -7.54
CA ILE A 63 -12.03 -31.32 -8.11
C ILE A 63 -11.87 -32.46 -7.10
N VAL A 64 -11.75 -32.13 -5.81
CA VAL A 64 -11.51 -33.08 -4.73
C VAL A 64 -12.82 -33.40 -4.00
N SER A 65 -13.03 -34.69 -3.71
CA SER A 65 -14.14 -35.10 -2.84
C SER A 65 -13.88 -34.62 -1.40
N PRO A 66 -14.94 -34.36 -0.61
CA PRO A 66 -14.82 -34.11 0.82
C PRO A 66 -14.00 -35.20 1.49
N ILE A 67 -13.12 -34.80 2.42
CA ILE A 67 -12.27 -35.72 3.17
C ILE A 67 -13.08 -36.48 4.24
N VAL A 68 -14.21 -35.90 4.66
CA VAL A 68 -15.07 -36.37 5.74
C VAL A 68 -16.49 -36.47 5.21
N ASP A 69 -17.17 -37.57 5.54
CA ASP A 69 -18.54 -37.86 5.10
C ASP A 69 -19.56 -36.95 5.79
N GLU A 70 -20.71 -36.70 5.13
CA GLU A 70 -21.75 -35.77 5.64
C GLU A 70 -22.30 -36.20 7.01
N GLU A 71 -22.39 -37.51 7.26
CA GLU A 71 -22.87 -38.07 8.53
C GLU A 71 -21.99 -37.66 9.72
N ASP A 72 -20.67 -37.49 9.50
CA ASP A 72 -19.73 -37.07 10.53
C ASP A 72 -19.85 -35.56 10.84
N TRP A 73 -20.44 -34.77 9.93
CA TRP A 73 -20.70 -33.33 10.14
C TRP A 73 -21.95 -33.06 10.98
N GLU A 74 -22.83 -34.05 11.18
CA GLU A 74 -24.04 -33.91 12.01
C GLU A 74 -23.73 -33.57 13.48
N CYS A 75 -22.51 -33.88 13.97
CA CYS A 75 -22.09 -33.53 15.33
C CYS A 75 -21.82 -32.02 15.55
N LEU A 76 -21.84 -31.21 14.48
CA LEU A 76 -21.59 -29.76 14.48
C LEU A 76 -22.85 -28.92 14.17
N LYS A 77 -24.02 -29.54 13.99
CA LYS A 77 -25.33 -28.86 13.85
C LYS A 77 -26.00 -28.70 15.22
#